data_AF-A0A1G2G797-F1
#
_entry.id   AF-A0A1G2G797-F1
#
_cell.length_a   1.000
_cell.length_b   1.000
_cell.length_c   1.000
_cell.angle_alpha   90.00
_cell.angle_beta   90.00
_cell.angle_gamma   90.00
#
_symmetry.space_group_name_H-M   'P 1'
#
loop_
_entity.id
_entity.type
_entity.pdbx_description
1 polymer ?
#
loop_
_entity_poly.entity_id
_entity_poly.type
_entity_poly.pdbx_seq_one_letter_code
_entity_poly.pdbx_strand_id
1 'polypeptide(L)'
;MDRIDSAQVALMERESLAIEAVASDGIHEGWNIHTCGHYVFELLGNLDELVSLLGVVKTHLADSSEKRLIEMTQHDLFLILAEVGKPADTNDPPPKRIALTHILKLAELAGGYEQLLEPLGHFIVPGGTIAASLLHYARTITRRTERTALLYQRAQTLNPFIPVYLDRLACLLFQLARSVNQTAKVQEVAPSYYHPSSIK
;
A
#
# COMPACT_ATOMS: atom_id res chain seq x y z
N MET A 1 -41.20 -17.27 2.34
CA MET A 1 -41.11 -15.84 1.97
C MET A 1 -40.90 -15.14 3.30
N ASP A 2 -39.65 -15.12 3.74
CA ASP A 2 -39.30 -14.74 5.11
C ASP A 2 -39.61 -13.27 5.32
N ARG A 3 -40.48 -13.00 6.29
CA ARG A 3 -40.81 -11.64 6.70
C ARG A 3 -39.57 -11.07 7.39
N ILE A 4 -39.06 -9.98 6.87
CA ILE A 4 -38.03 -9.17 7.51
C ILE A 4 -38.53 -8.83 8.92
N ASP A 5 -37.79 -9.25 9.95
CA ASP A 5 -38.16 -9.00 11.34
C ASP A 5 -38.02 -7.50 11.66
N SER A 6 -38.84 -7.01 12.57
CA SER A 6 -38.80 -5.69 13.19
C SER A 6 -37.40 -5.21 13.58
N ALA A 7 -36.52 -6.11 14.02
CA ALA A 7 -35.11 -5.81 14.31
C ALA A 7 -34.30 -5.46 13.05
N GLN A 8 -34.56 -6.12 11.92
CA GLN A 8 -33.92 -5.82 10.63
C GLN A 8 -34.45 -4.51 10.04
N VAL A 9 -35.75 -4.22 10.19
CA VAL A 9 -36.32 -2.94 9.77
C VAL A 9 -35.70 -1.79 10.57
N ALA A 10 -35.58 -1.93 11.89
CA ALA A 10 -34.94 -0.93 12.73
C ALA A 10 -33.44 -0.74 12.43
N LEU A 11 -32.74 -1.81 12.02
CA LEU A 11 -31.35 -1.72 11.55
C LEU A 11 -31.27 -0.95 10.23
N MET A 12 -32.13 -1.28 9.26
CA MET A 12 -32.17 -0.59 7.96
C MET A 12 -32.55 0.89 8.09
N GLU A 13 -33.48 1.23 9.00
CA GLU A 13 -33.85 2.62 9.28
C GLU A 13 -32.71 3.40 9.93
N ARG A 14 -31.95 2.76 10.85
CA ARG A 14 -30.74 3.37 11.43
C ARG A 14 -29.64 3.56 10.39
N GLU A 15 -29.42 2.59 9.52
CA GLU A 15 -28.45 2.69 8.43
C GLU A 15 -28.86 3.77 7.43
N SER A 16 -30.15 3.87 7.09
CA SER A 16 -30.68 4.92 6.19
C SER A 16 -30.52 6.32 6.78
N LEU A 17 -30.84 6.50 8.06
CA LEU A 17 -30.64 7.79 8.76
C LEU A 17 -29.16 8.16 8.89
N ALA A 18 -28.28 7.17 9.09
CA ALA A 18 -26.84 7.40 9.08
C ALA A 18 -26.33 7.82 7.69
N ILE A 19 -26.84 7.21 6.62
CA ILE A 19 -26.53 7.58 5.23
C ILE A 19 -27.01 9.00 4.92
N GLU A 20 -28.21 9.38 5.35
CA GLU A 20 -28.76 10.72 5.14
C GLU A 20 -27.99 11.80 5.93
N ALA A 21 -27.58 11.51 7.17
CA ALA A 21 -26.76 12.43 7.97
C ALA A 21 -25.35 12.63 7.39
N VAL A 22 -24.74 11.55 6.87
CA VAL A 22 -23.47 11.60 6.13
C VAL A 22 -23.61 12.46 4.87
N ALA A 23 -24.76 12.41 4.20
CA ALA A 23 -25.04 13.18 3.00
C ALA A 23 -25.37 14.66 3.26
N SER A 24 -25.98 15.01 4.41
CA SER A 24 -26.41 16.38 4.71
C SER A 24 -25.33 17.25 5.34
N ASP A 25 -24.56 16.69 6.28
CA ASP A 25 -23.60 17.45 7.09
C ASP A 25 -22.18 17.26 6.59
N GLY A 26 -21.99 16.30 5.67
CA GLY A 26 -20.70 15.91 5.15
C GLY A 26 -19.78 15.43 6.26
N ILE A 27 -20.29 14.75 7.29
CA ILE A 27 -19.47 14.18 8.37
C ILE A 27 -19.66 12.67 8.40
N HIS A 28 -18.59 11.90 8.21
CA HIS A 28 -18.56 10.45 8.43
C HIS A 28 -17.53 10.13 9.52
N GLU A 29 -17.96 9.58 10.65
CA GLU A 29 -17.06 9.19 11.76
C GLU A 29 -16.11 10.31 12.23
N GLY A 30 -16.61 11.54 12.33
CA GLY A 30 -15.83 12.71 12.75
C GLY A 30 -15.01 13.39 11.64
N TRP A 31 -15.04 12.86 10.41
CA TRP A 31 -14.36 13.45 9.26
C TRP A 31 -15.29 14.35 8.46
N ASN A 32 -14.91 15.62 8.27
CA ASN A 32 -15.62 16.51 7.35
C ASN A 32 -15.26 16.18 5.89
N ILE A 33 -16.17 15.48 5.22
CA ILE A 33 -16.13 14.96 3.85
C ILE A 33 -15.88 16.09 2.84
N HIS A 34 -16.39 17.31 3.09
CA HIS A 34 -16.30 18.42 2.15
C HIS A 34 -14.95 19.13 2.10
N THR A 35 -14.17 19.10 3.18
CA THR A 35 -12.93 19.90 3.28
C THR A 35 -11.68 19.04 3.14
N CYS A 36 -11.77 17.75 3.47
CA CYS A 36 -10.60 16.88 3.53
C CYS A 36 -10.88 15.35 3.57
N GLY A 37 -12.15 14.92 3.65
CA GLY A 37 -12.50 13.50 3.69
C GLY A 37 -12.11 12.70 2.44
N HIS A 38 -12.07 13.31 1.25
CA HIS A 38 -11.73 12.55 0.04
C HIS A 38 -10.32 11.94 0.10
N TYR A 39 -9.32 12.69 0.60
CA TYR A 39 -7.93 12.21 0.61
C TYR A 39 -7.63 11.20 1.73
N VAL A 40 -8.29 11.28 2.88
CA VAL A 40 -8.09 10.29 3.96
C VAL A 40 -8.67 8.94 3.55
N PHE A 41 -9.88 8.92 2.99
CA PHE A 41 -10.50 7.68 2.53
C PHE A 41 -9.74 7.09 1.34
N GLU A 42 -9.25 7.92 0.41
CA GLU A 42 -8.39 7.45 -0.67
C GLU A 42 -7.07 6.87 -0.14
N LEU A 43 -6.44 7.52 0.85
CA LEU A 43 -5.21 7.01 1.47
C LEU A 43 -5.45 5.67 2.19
N LEU A 44 -6.52 5.57 2.98
CA LEU A 44 -6.92 4.35 3.67
C LEU A 44 -7.21 3.22 2.67
N GLY A 45 -7.97 3.50 1.61
CA GLY A 45 -8.25 2.54 0.55
C GLY A 45 -6.99 2.06 -0.16
N ASN A 46 -6.07 2.97 -0.47
CA ASN A 46 -4.81 2.62 -1.13
C ASN A 46 -3.89 1.78 -0.23
N LEU A 47 -3.92 2.02 1.08
CA LEU A 47 -3.19 1.21 2.06
C LEU A 47 -3.80 -0.18 2.19
N ASP A 48 -5.13 -0.28 2.28
CA ASP A 48 -5.84 -1.56 2.38
C ASP A 48 -5.67 -2.43 1.12
N GLU A 49 -5.74 -1.81 -0.06
CA GLU A 49 -5.45 -2.47 -1.34
C GLU A 49 -4.02 -3.01 -1.38
N LEU A 50 -3.04 -2.23 -0.90
CA LEU A 50 -1.64 -2.65 -0.83
C LEU A 50 -1.47 -3.83 0.14
N VAL A 51 -2.00 -3.74 1.36
CA VAL A 51 -1.92 -4.81 2.37
C VAL A 51 -2.55 -6.10 1.86
N SER A 52 -3.70 -6.00 1.19
CA SER A 52 -4.41 -7.13 0.60
C SER A 52 -3.60 -7.79 -0.52
N LEU A 53 -3.03 -7.00 -1.44
CA LEU A 53 -2.18 -7.53 -2.51
C LEU A 53 -0.92 -8.21 -1.96
N LEU A 54 -0.30 -7.64 -0.93
CA LEU A 54 0.83 -8.29 -0.24
C LEU A 54 0.42 -9.63 0.38
N GLY A 55 -0.83 -9.76 0.84
CA GLY A 55 -1.41 -11.04 1.24
C GLY A 55 -1.39 -12.08 0.13
N VAL A 56 -1.77 -11.69 -1.09
CA VAL A 56 -1.72 -12.55 -2.28
C VAL A 56 -0.28 -12.88 -2.67
N VAL A 57 0.65 -11.93 -2.60
CA VAL A 57 2.08 -12.18 -2.88
C VAL A 57 2.60 -13.34 -2.01
N LYS A 58 2.27 -13.35 -0.71
CA LYS A 58 2.74 -14.40 0.22
C LYS A 58 2.25 -15.81 -0.14
N THR A 59 1.10 -15.95 -0.81
CA THR A 59 0.60 -17.27 -1.22
C THR A 59 1.42 -17.87 -2.36
N HIS A 60 2.21 -17.03 -3.05
CA HIS A 60 3.09 -17.42 -4.15
C HIS A 60 4.58 -17.46 -3.75
N LEU A 61 4.89 -17.27 -2.47
CA LEU A 61 6.24 -17.39 -1.93
C LEU A 61 6.38 -18.66 -1.07
N ALA A 62 7.54 -19.31 -1.18
CA ALA A 62 7.95 -20.36 -0.26
C ALA A 62 8.15 -19.80 1.17
N ASP A 63 8.40 -20.65 2.16
CA ASP A 63 8.90 -20.17 3.46
C ASP A 63 10.33 -19.64 3.29
N SER A 64 10.45 -18.35 2.98
CA SER A 64 11.69 -17.66 2.65
C SER A 64 11.83 -16.35 3.42
N SER A 65 13.01 -15.72 3.33
CA SER A 65 13.27 -14.37 3.84
C SER A 65 12.29 -13.35 3.28
N GLU A 66 12.00 -13.42 1.98
CA GLU A 66 11.12 -12.50 1.28
C GLU A 66 9.71 -12.57 1.86
N LYS A 67 9.20 -13.78 2.12
CA LYS A 67 7.87 -13.97 2.72
C LYS A 67 7.77 -13.31 4.10
N ARG A 68 8.79 -13.48 4.96
CA ARG A 68 8.84 -12.86 6.30
C ARG A 68 8.94 -11.34 6.21
N LEU A 69 9.65 -10.81 5.22
CA LEU A 69 9.71 -9.38 4.97
C LEU A 69 8.35 -8.82 4.53
N ILE A 70 7.62 -9.52 3.68
CA ILE A 70 6.26 -9.12 3.29
C ILE A 70 5.32 -9.15 4.51
N GLU A 71 5.45 -10.13 5.39
CA GLU A 71 4.70 -10.16 6.66
C GLU A 71 5.03 -8.96 7.55
N MET A 72 6.31 -8.64 7.74
CA MET A 72 6.74 -7.45 8.47
C MET A 72 6.14 -6.17 7.86
N THR A 73 6.21 -6.02 6.53
CA THR A 73 5.63 -4.89 5.81
C THR A 73 4.12 -4.79 6.01
N GLN A 74 3.37 -5.89 6.00
CA GLN A 74 1.94 -5.84 6.28
C GLN A 74 1.64 -5.29 7.69
N HIS A 75 2.41 -5.68 8.70
CA HIS A 75 2.24 -5.15 10.06
C HIS A 75 2.55 -3.65 10.11
N ASP A 76 3.63 -3.21 9.47
CA ASP A 76 3.97 -1.79 9.38
C ASP A 76 2.86 -0.98 8.68
N LEU A 77 2.31 -1.49 7.58
CA LEU A 77 1.19 -0.86 6.88
C LEU A 77 -0.08 -0.81 7.73
N PHE A 78 -0.33 -1.82 8.58
CA PHE A 78 -1.42 -1.76 9.56
C PHE A 78 -1.21 -0.68 10.63
N LEU A 79 0.03 -0.41 11.04
CA LEU A 79 0.32 0.74 11.91
C LEU A 79 -0.02 2.06 11.22
N ILE A 80 0.30 2.18 9.93
CA ILE A 80 -0.05 3.36 9.12
C ILE A 80 -1.56 3.48 8.99
N LEU A 81 -2.28 2.40 8.67
CA LEU A 81 -3.75 2.38 8.59
C LEU A 81 -4.38 2.86 9.90
N ALA A 82 -3.94 2.32 11.04
CA ALA A 82 -4.44 2.71 12.34
C ALA A 82 -4.15 4.19 12.68
N GLU A 83 -2.98 4.70 12.28
CA GLU A 83 -2.60 6.10 12.47
C GLU A 83 -3.41 7.06 11.59
N VAL A 84 -3.62 6.71 10.31
CA VAL A 84 -4.38 7.53 9.35
C VAL A 84 -5.88 7.48 9.63
N GLY A 85 -6.41 6.34 10.06
CA GLY A 85 -7.84 6.15 10.33
C GLY A 85 -8.32 6.80 11.62
N LYS A 86 -7.40 7.32 12.43
CA LYS A 86 -7.71 7.98 13.68
C LYS A 86 -8.34 9.37 13.40
N PRO A 87 -9.55 9.67 13.94
CA PRO A 87 -10.19 10.97 13.77
C PRO A 87 -9.34 12.16 14.24
N ALA A 88 -9.41 13.27 13.52
CA ALA A 88 -8.58 14.45 13.78
C ALA A 88 -8.81 15.14 15.14
N ASP A 89 -9.93 14.87 15.81
CA ASP A 89 -10.31 15.42 17.12
C ASP A 89 -9.67 14.69 18.31
N THR A 90 -9.08 13.52 18.07
CA THR A 90 -8.40 12.75 19.11
C THR A 90 -6.95 13.21 19.24
N ASN A 91 -6.62 13.87 20.35
CA ASN A 91 -5.27 14.44 20.58
C ASN A 91 -4.19 13.41 20.94
N ASP A 92 -4.55 12.18 21.34
CA ASP A 92 -3.59 11.20 21.83
C ASP A 92 -2.97 10.38 20.69
N PRO A 93 -1.66 10.50 20.39
CA PRO A 93 -1.05 9.71 19.32
C PRO A 93 -1.26 8.21 19.58
N PRO A 94 -1.45 7.39 18.52
CA PRO A 94 -1.57 5.95 18.71
C PRO A 94 -0.33 5.39 19.42
N PRO A 95 -0.48 4.35 20.27
CA PRO A 95 0.61 3.84 21.09
C PRO A 95 1.77 3.26 20.27
N LYS A 96 1.51 2.89 19.01
CA LYS A 96 2.52 2.44 18.04
C LYS A 96 2.28 3.17 16.71
N ARG A 97 3.36 3.69 16.13
CA ARG A 97 3.36 4.42 14.86
C ARG A 97 4.65 4.16 14.09
N ILE A 98 4.62 4.43 12.79
CA ILE A 98 5.85 4.40 12.00
C ILE A 98 6.81 5.48 12.50
N ALA A 99 8.07 5.10 12.59
CA ALA A 99 9.17 5.89 13.11
C ALA A 99 10.42 5.74 12.24
N LEU A 100 11.42 6.59 12.49
CA LEU A 100 12.69 6.59 11.76
C LEU A 100 13.35 5.19 11.69
N THR A 101 13.24 4.38 12.76
CA THR A 101 13.77 3.01 12.79
C THR A 101 13.22 2.12 11.68
N HIS A 102 11.93 2.24 11.35
CA HIS A 102 11.29 1.48 10.28
C HIS A 102 11.83 1.91 8.90
N ILE A 103 12.00 3.22 8.70
CA ILE A 103 12.58 3.78 7.46
C ILE A 103 14.01 3.29 7.25
N LEU A 104 14.84 3.38 8.30
CA LEU A 104 16.22 2.91 8.26
C LEU A 104 16.28 1.41 7.98
N LYS A 105 15.36 0.64 8.56
CA LYS A 105 15.29 -0.80 8.31
C LYS A 105 14.97 -1.13 6.86
N LEU A 106 13.99 -0.46 6.25
CA LEU A 106 13.66 -0.66 4.84
C LEU A 106 14.83 -0.26 3.91
N ALA A 107 15.51 0.84 4.22
CA ALA A 107 16.67 1.30 3.44
C ALA A 107 17.83 0.31 3.52
N GLU A 108 18.14 -0.21 4.71
CA GLU A 108 19.15 -1.26 4.91
C GLU A 108 18.79 -2.53 4.12
N LEU A 109 17.54 -3.00 4.22
CA LEU A 109 17.08 -4.19 3.52
C LEU A 109 17.17 -4.01 1.99
N ALA A 110 16.67 -2.89 1.47
CA ALA A 110 16.70 -2.62 0.03
C ALA A 110 18.15 -2.59 -0.50
N GLY A 111 19.06 -1.92 0.21
CA GLY A 111 20.48 -1.90 -0.16
C GLY A 111 21.15 -3.26 -0.05
N GLY A 112 20.79 -4.07 0.96
CA GLY A 112 21.28 -5.43 1.11
C GLY A 112 20.88 -6.33 -0.07
N TYR A 113 19.61 -6.28 -0.51
CA TYR A 113 19.18 -7.01 -1.70
C TYR A 113 19.85 -6.49 -2.97
N GLU A 114 19.96 -5.17 -3.14
CA GLU A 114 20.61 -4.58 -4.30
C GLU A 114 22.05 -5.10 -4.49
N GLN A 115 22.80 -5.27 -3.41
CA GLN A 115 24.17 -5.80 -3.44
C GLN A 115 24.26 -7.29 -3.81
N LEU A 116 23.19 -8.06 -3.61
CA LEU A 116 23.13 -9.50 -3.90
C LEU A 116 22.64 -9.82 -5.32
N LEU A 117 22.20 -8.80 -6.05
CA LEU A 117 21.60 -8.91 -7.37
C LEU A 117 22.58 -8.43 -8.44
N GLU A 118 22.44 -8.97 -9.65
CA GLU A 118 23.20 -8.47 -10.80
C GLU A 118 22.94 -6.96 -11.01
N PRO A 119 23.98 -6.14 -11.22
CA PRO A 119 23.81 -4.71 -11.44
C PRO A 119 22.90 -4.40 -12.63
N LEU A 120 21.96 -3.47 -12.45
CA LEU A 120 21.10 -3.02 -13.53
C LEU A 120 21.80 -1.99 -14.42
N GLY A 121 22.11 -2.38 -15.65
CA GLY A 121 22.55 -1.45 -16.70
C GLY A 121 21.41 -0.88 -17.57
N HIS A 122 20.17 -1.31 -17.34
CA HIS A 122 19.00 -0.96 -18.14
C HIS A 122 17.72 -1.02 -17.30
N PHE A 123 16.65 -0.42 -17.80
CA PHE A 123 15.31 -0.60 -17.22
C PHE A 123 14.83 -2.04 -17.38
N ILE A 124 14.02 -2.53 -16.46
CA ILE A 124 13.39 -3.85 -16.55
C ILE A 124 11.89 -3.71 -16.82
N VAL A 125 11.37 -4.61 -17.65
CA VAL A 125 9.93 -4.80 -17.81
C VAL A 125 9.42 -5.53 -16.56
N PRO A 126 8.42 -4.99 -15.84
CA PRO A 126 7.87 -5.64 -14.66
C PRO A 126 7.27 -7.01 -15.01
N GLY A 127 7.79 -8.08 -14.42
CA GLY A 127 7.31 -9.43 -14.70
C GLY A 127 8.19 -10.53 -14.12
N GLY A 128 8.15 -11.69 -14.77
CA GLY A 128 8.89 -12.90 -14.37
C GLY A 128 7.97 -13.92 -13.73
N THR A 129 8.28 -14.35 -12.51
CA THR A 129 7.38 -15.23 -11.75
C THR A 129 6.07 -14.51 -11.36
N ILE A 130 5.05 -15.27 -10.95
CA ILE A 130 3.80 -14.70 -10.42
C ILE A 130 4.09 -13.81 -9.21
N ALA A 131 4.88 -14.30 -8.25
CA ALA A 131 5.25 -13.53 -7.07
C ALA A 131 6.01 -12.24 -7.42
N ALA A 132 7.00 -12.30 -8.32
CA ALA A 132 7.73 -11.10 -8.75
C ALA A 132 6.84 -10.09 -9.49
N SER A 133 5.94 -10.57 -10.35
CA SER A 133 4.98 -9.72 -11.06
C SER A 133 4.02 -9.02 -10.09
N LEU A 134 3.53 -9.74 -9.08
CA LEU A 134 2.68 -9.18 -8.03
C LEU A 134 3.46 -8.20 -7.13
N LEU A 135 4.73 -8.46 -6.84
CA LEU A 135 5.59 -7.51 -6.11
C LEU A 135 5.80 -6.21 -6.89
N HIS A 136 6.01 -6.30 -8.21
CA HIS A 136 6.05 -5.12 -9.06
C HIS A 136 4.72 -4.38 -9.10
N TYR A 137 3.59 -5.08 -9.07
CA TYR A 137 2.27 -4.46 -8.97
C TYR A 137 2.08 -3.78 -7.61
N ALA A 138 2.42 -4.45 -6.51
CA ALA A 138 2.40 -3.87 -5.17
C ALA A 138 3.24 -2.59 -5.11
N ARG A 139 4.42 -2.59 -5.73
CA ARG A 139 5.26 -1.39 -5.85
C ARG A 139 4.54 -0.23 -6.54
N THR A 140 3.75 -0.45 -7.59
CA THR A 140 3.02 0.66 -8.24
C THR A 140 1.89 1.20 -7.36
N ILE A 141 1.21 0.33 -6.61
CA ILE A 141 0.24 0.73 -5.58
C ILE A 141 0.94 1.53 -4.50
N THR A 142 2.07 1.07 -3.96
CA THR A 142 2.86 1.81 -2.96
C THR A 142 3.21 3.21 -3.45
N ARG A 143 3.63 3.37 -4.71
CA ARG A 143 3.90 4.71 -5.28
C ARG A 143 2.65 5.56 -5.44
N ARG A 144 1.49 4.96 -5.69
CA ARG A 144 0.20 5.67 -5.71
C ARG A 144 -0.19 6.11 -4.30
N THR A 145 -0.11 5.21 -3.32
CA THR A 145 -0.31 5.51 -1.90
C THR A 145 0.62 6.62 -1.41
N GLU A 146 1.90 6.62 -1.81
CA GLU A 146 2.86 7.68 -1.51
C GLU A 146 2.38 9.05 -2.00
N ARG A 147 1.91 9.14 -3.25
CA ARG A 147 1.38 10.39 -3.81
C ARG A 147 0.14 10.85 -3.06
N THR A 148 -0.79 9.95 -2.76
CA THR A 148 -1.99 10.28 -1.98
C THR A 148 -1.62 10.74 -0.57
N ALA A 149 -0.62 10.11 0.07
CA ALA A 149 -0.12 10.53 1.38
C ALA A 149 0.50 11.93 1.35
N LEU A 150 1.28 12.25 0.31
CA LEU A 150 1.83 13.60 0.12
C LEU A 150 0.75 14.66 -0.13
N LEU A 151 -0.32 14.31 -0.86
CA LEU A 151 -1.47 15.20 -1.06
C LEU A 151 -2.23 15.40 0.26
N TYR A 152 -2.49 14.33 0.99
CA TYR A 152 -3.13 14.38 2.30
C TYR A 152 -2.32 15.24 3.28
N GLN A 153 -0.99 15.07 3.32
CA GLN A 153 -0.10 15.86 4.17
C GLN A 153 -0.13 17.38 3.88
N ARG A 154 -0.48 17.78 2.65
CA ARG A 154 -0.66 19.20 2.31
C ARG A 154 -1.98 19.76 2.81
N ALA A 155 -3.00 18.91 2.94
CA ALA A 155 -4.34 19.30 3.38
C ALA A 155 -4.51 19.19 4.91
N GLN A 156 -3.83 18.23 5.55
CA GLN A 156 -3.94 17.93 6.98
C GLN A 156 -2.58 17.50 7.57
N THR A 157 -2.47 17.53 8.90
CA THR A 157 -1.30 17.00 9.59
C THR A 157 -1.22 15.48 9.42
N LEU A 158 -0.12 15.02 8.83
CA LEU A 158 0.23 13.61 8.71
C LEU A 158 1.63 13.40 9.31
N ASN A 159 1.85 12.23 9.92
CA ASN A 159 3.18 11.82 10.35
C ASN A 159 4.16 11.84 9.16
N PRO A 160 5.22 12.66 9.22
CA PRO A 160 6.12 12.87 8.08
C PRO A 160 6.94 11.63 7.72
N PHE A 161 6.97 10.61 8.59
CA PHE A 161 7.63 9.34 8.30
C PHE A 161 6.83 8.45 7.34
N ILE A 162 5.52 8.66 7.19
CA ILE A 162 4.66 7.81 6.35
C ILE A 162 5.05 7.91 4.86
N PRO A 163 5.13 9.10 4.22
CA PRO A 163 5.55 9.19 2.82
C PRO A 163 6.95 8.64 2.58
N VAL A 164 7.88 8.87 3.52
CA VAL A 164 9.26 8.38 3.43
C VAL A 164 9.32 6.85 3.54
N TYR A 165 8.52 6.26 4.42
CA TYR A 165 8.37 4.81 4.53
C TYR A 165 7.85 4.22 3.22
N LEU A 166 6.82 4.81 2.62
CA LEU A 166 6.24 4.34 1.36
C LEU A 166 7.25 4.41 0.19
N ASP A 167 8.06 5.46 0.10
CA ASP A 167 9.12 5.55 -0.91
C ASP A 167 10.18 4.44 -0.73
N ARG A 168 10.67 4.23 0.50
CA ARG A 168 11.63 3.15 0.80
C ARG A 168 11.03 1.77 0.59
N LEU A 169 9.74 1.59 0.89
CA LEU A 169 9.03 0.36 0.62
C LEU A 169 8.94 0.08 -0.88
N ALA A 170 8.69 1.09 -1.71
CA ALA A 170 8.69 0.91 -3.16
C ALA A 170 10.06 0.45 -3.69
N CYS A 171 11.16 0.95 -3.11
CA CYS A 171 12.51 0.46 -3.41
C CYS A 171 12.71 -0.99 -2.96
N LEU A 172 12.30 -1.35 -1.73
CA LEU A 172 12.41 -2.72 -1.24
C LEU A 172 11.59 -3.68 -2.13
N LEU A 173 10.33 -3.38 -2.43
CA LEU A 173 9.48 -4.23 -3.28
C LEU A 173 10.07 -4.42 -4.68
N PHE A 174 10.76 -3.41 -5.21
CA PHE A 174 11.51 -3.56 -6.45
C PHE A 174 12.62 -4.62 -6.32
N GLN A 175 13.48 -4.50 -5.29
CA GLN A 175 14.57 -5.46 -5.10
C GLN A 175 14.08 -6.87 -4.74
N LEU A 176 12.98 -6.99 -3.99
CA LEU A 176 12.36 -8.28 -3.70
C LEU A 176 11.84 -8.96 -4.98
N ALA A 177 11.20 -8.22 -5.88
CA ALA A 177 10.73 -8.78 -7.15
C ALA A 177 11.88 -9.39 -7.96
N ARG A 178 13.01 -8.68 -8.02
CA ARG A 178 14.24 -9.12 -8.67
C ARG A 178 14.84 -10.36 -8.01
N SER A 179 14.94 -10.35 -6.67
CA SER A 179 15.43 -11.49 -5.89
C SER A 179 14.60 -12.75 -6.06
N VAL A 180 13.27 -12.61 -6.11
CA VAL A 180 12.36 -13.73 -6.37
C VAL A 180 12.60 -14.30 -7.76
N ASN A 181 12.77 -13.46 -8.79
CA ASN A 181 13.11 -13.92 -10.13
C ASN A 181 14.48 -14.61 -10.19
N GLN A 182 15.51 -14.04 -9.56
CA GLN A 182 16.86 -14.63 -9.49
C GLN A 182 16.83 -16.02 -8.84
N THR A 183 16.14 -16.16 -7.70
CA THR A 183 15.97 -17.45 -6.99
C THR A 183 15.26 -18.48 -7.88
N ALA A 184 14.26 -18.06 -8.64
CA ALA A 184 13.52 -18.90 -9.57
C ALA A 184 14.25 -19.11 -10.92
N LYS A 185 15.44 -18.53 -11.12
CA LYS A 185 16.19 -18.54 -12.38
C LYS A 185 15.40 -17.99 -13.58
N VAL A 186 14.52 -17.03 -13.33
CA VAL A 186 13.79 -16.31 -14.37
C VAL A 186 14.54 -15.04 -14.71
N GLN A 187 14.90 -14.87 -15.97
CA GLN A 187 15.66 -13.71 -16.44
C GLN A 187 14.80 -12.45 -16.50
N GLU A 188 15.34 -11.34 -16.02
CA GLU A 188 14.74 -10.01 -16.19
C GLU A 188 14.81 -9.57 -17.66
N VAL A 189 13.71 -8.98 -18.16
CA VAL A 189 13.59 -8.60 -19.57
C VAL A 189 13.79 -7.10 -19.71
N ALA A 190 14.70 -6.69 -20.60
CA ALA A 190 14.84 -5.30 -21.00
C ALA A 190 13.69 -4.86 -21.92
N PRO A 191 13.19 -3.61 -21.83
CA PRO A 191 12.24 -3.08 -22.79
C PRO A 191 12.79 -3.17 -24.22
N SER A 192 11.95 -3.64 -25.14
CA SER A 192 12.24 -3.55 -26.57
C SER A 192 11.71 -2.22 -27.11
N TYR A 193 12.62 -1.39 -27.62
CA TYR A 193 12.24 -0.17 -28.33
C TYR A 193 12.19 -0.50 -29.82
N TYR A 194 10.98 -0.57 -30.37
CA TYR A 194 10.79 -0.78 -31.81
C TYR A 194 11.56 0.30 -32.59
N HIS A 195 12.48 -0.12 -33.46
CA HIS A 195 13.08 0.77 -34.44
C HIS A 195 12.31 0.61 -35.76
N PRO A 196 11.92 1.69 -36.46
CA PRO A 196 11.16 1.60 -37.72
C PRO A 196 11.81 0.72 -38.80
N SER A 197 13.14 0.52 -38.74
CA SER A 197 13.89 -0.34 -39.68
C SER A 197 13.79 -1.84 -39.38
N SER A 198 13.04 -2.26 -38.35
CA SER A 198 12.82 -3.67 -38.01
C SER A 198 11.66 -4.31 -38.80
N ILE A 199 10.93 -3.53 -39.60
CA ILE A 199 9.89 -4.02 -40.51
C ILE A 199 10.54 -4.25 -41.88
N LYS A 200 10.74 -5.51 -42.25
CA LYS A 200 11.00 -5.93 -43.63
C LYS A 200 9.70 -6.31 -44.30
#